data_AF-A0A7J9VIE8-F1
#
_entry.id   AF-A0A7J9VIE8-F1
#
_cell.length_a   1.000
_cell.length_b   1.000
_cell.length_c   1.000
_cell.angle_alpha   90.00
_cell.angle_beta   90.00
_cell.angle_gamma   90.00
#
_symmetry.space_group_name_H-M   'P 1'
#
loop_
_entity.id
_entity.type
_entity.pdbx_description
1 polymer ?
#
loop_
_entity_poly.entity_id
_entity_poly.type
_entity_poly.pdbx_seq_one_letter_code
_entity_poly.pdbx_strand_id
1 'polypeptide(L)'
;LTFERSHVVSGAAGEVSDADYPDTWEHAGLSLPLRYEFDPGADADGVTVTVPLAALNQVEGHDFAWQVPGLREELVTALIKTLPKALRRQLVPAPDHARAALDNLEPGSEPLLAALGRELGRMTGVQVPRDAWRPDRLPAHLRMTFQVVDDRGAVLAEGEDLAEVRQRVRPQLRETLSALADDLERHGIQTWDLGALPRSRQRQHDGYLVQVFPALVDEGDSVA
;
A
#
# COMPACT_ATOMS: atom_id res chain seq x y z
N LEU A 1 11.86 0.41 -25.79
CA LEU A 1 12.96 1.38 -25.69
C LEU A 1 13.19 1.59 -24.21
N THR A 2 14.23 0.96 -23.65
CA THR A 2 14.57 1.08 -22.23
C THR A 2 15.36 2.37 -22.07
N PHE A 3 14.82 3.35 -21.35
CA PHE A 3 15.56 4.57 -21.04
C PHE A 3 16.53 4.28 -19.90
N GLU A 4 17.83 4.47 -20.16
CA GLU A 4 18.84 4.53 -19.10
C GLU A 4 18.67 5.82 -18.28
N ARG A 5 18.89 5.67 -16.97
CA ARG A 5 18.75 6.65 -15.87
C ARG A 5 19.50 8.00 -16.08
N SER A 6 20.29 8.15 -17.14
CA SER A 6 21.18 9.29 -17.39
C SER A 6 20.57 10.42 -18.23
N HIS A 7 19.34 10.29 -18.75
CA HIS A 7 18.78 11.26 -19.70
C HIS A 7 17.72 12.22 -19.14
N VAL A 8 17.38 12.16 -17.84
CA VAL A 8 16.45 13.11 -17.21
C VAL A 8 17.20 14.07 -16.29
N VAL A 9 18.02 14.95 -16.86
CA VAL A 9 18.48 16.15 -16.16
C VAL A 9 18.43 17.33 -17.12
N SER A 10 17.34 18.09 -17.05
CA SER A 10 17.31 19.47 -17.53
C SER A 10 16.85 20.39 -16.40
N GLY A 11 17.84 21.07 -15.80
CA GLY A 11 17.70 22.38 -15.14
C GLY A 11 16.87 22.44 -13.86
N ALA A 12 17.56 22.52 -12.72
CA ALA A 12 17.05 22.92 -11.40
C ALA A 12 16.15 21.89 -10.68
N ALA A 13 16.73 20.75 -10.31
CA ALA A 13 16.20 19.89 -9.25
C ALA A 13 17.38 19.42 -8.40
N GLY A 14 17.23 19.44 -7.08
CA GLY A 14 18.24 18.94 -6.14
C GLY A 14 18.59 17.48 -6.43
N GLU A 15 19.78 17.05 -6.01
CA GLU A 15 20.25 15.67 -6.14
C GLU A 15 19.15 14.70 -5.69
N VAL A 16 18.62 13.93 -6.63
CA VAL A 16 17.65 12.87 -6.34
C VAL A 16 18.35 11.84 -5.45
N SER A 17 17.91 11.72 -4.19
CA SER A 17 18.48 10.76 -3.25
C SER A 17 17.83 9.39 -3.42
N ASP A 18 18.60 8.31 -3.27
CA ASP A 18 18.04 6.95 -3.16
C ASP A 18 17.04 6.83 -2.00
N ALA A 19 17.14 7.69 -0.97
CA ALA A 19 16.17 7.76 0.12
C ALA A 19 14.80 8.31 -0.33
N ASP A 20 14.75 9.11 -1.39
CA ASP A 20 13.51 9.67 -1.92
C ASP A 20 12.76 8.66 -2.80
N TYR A 21 13.50 7.75 -3.44
CA TYR A 21 13.00 6.72 -4.35
C TYR A 21 13.60 5.35 -3.98
N PRO A 22 13.17 4.76 -2.85
CA PRO A 22 13.74 3.51 -2.37
C PRO A 22 13.42 2.35 -3.32
N ASP A 23 14.29 1.35 -3.39
CA ASP A 23 14.06 0.14 -4.18
C ASP A 23 13.02 -0.80 -3.52
N THR A 24 12.78 -0.64 -2.22
CA THR A 24 11.83 -1.45 -1.43
C THR A 24 10.93 -0.59 -0.54
N TRP A 25 9.73 -1.10 -0.29
CA TRP A 25 8.79 -0.60 0.70
C TRP A 25 8.77 -1.51 1.92
N GLU A 26 9.11 -0.96 3.08
CA GLU A 26 9.10 -1.70 4.34
C GLU A 26 7.72 -1.60 5.00
N HIS A 27 7.06 -2.73 5.23
CA HIS A 27 5.75 -2.78 5.90
C HIS A 27 5.60 -4.05 6.73
N ALA A 28 5.30 -3.91 8.03
CA ALA A 28 5.04 -5.03 8.94
C ALA A 28 6.12 -6.15 8.91
N GLY A 29 7.39 -5.78 8.69
CA GLY A 29 8.51 -6.74 8.58
C GLY A 29 8.66 -7.39 7.19
N LEU A 30 7.90 -6.93 6.20
CA LEU A 30 8.05 -7.26 4.78
C LEU A 30 8.85 -6.17 4.08
N SER A 31 9.73 -6.58 3.16
CA SER A 31 10.45 -5.70 2.26
C SER A 31 9.93 -5.94 0.84
N LEU A 32 9.06 -5.06 0.35
CA LEU A 32 8.33 -5.23 -0.92
C LEU A 32 9.03 -4.46 -2.05
N PRO A 33 9.41 -5.09 -3.17
CA PRO A 33 10.08 -4.39 -4.26
C PRO A 33 9.22 -3.27 -4.87
N LEU A 34 9.85 -2.15 -5.19
CA LEU A 34 9.25 -1.01 -5.88
C LEU A 34 9.81 -0.91 -7.31
N ARG A 35 8.92 -0.60 -8.26
CA ARG A 35 9.26 -0.30 -9.65
C ARG A 35 8.73 1.07 -10.02
N TYR A 36 9.56 1.86 -10.68
CA TYR A 36 9.24 3.21 -11.12
C TYR A 36 9.16 3.24 -12.64
N GLU A 37 8.08 3.79 -13.17
CA GLU A 37 7.88 4.01 -14.60
C GLU A 37 7.38 5.44 -14.80
N PHE A 38 8.05 6.19 -15.67
CA PHE A 38 7.70 7.58 -15.98
C PHE A 38 7.41 7.66 -17.47
N ASP A 39 6.24 7.15 -17.87
CA ASP A 39 5.77 7.18 -19.25
C ASP A 39 4.36 7.76 -19.30
N PRO A 40 4.22 9.08 -19.54
CA PRO A 40 2.94 9.76 -19.53
C PRO A 40 1.93 9.09 -20.48
N GLY A 41 0.95 8.40 -19.91
CA GLY A 41 -0.12 7.71 -20.65
C GLY A 41 -0.02 6.18 -20.72
N ALA A 42 1.00 5.57 -20.11
CA ALA A 42 1.04 4.13 -19.87
C ALA A 42 0.20 3.74 -18.64
N ASP A 43 -0.37 2.53 -18.63
CA ASP A 43 -1.18 2.03 -17.51
C ASP A 43 -0.37 1.87 -16.21
N ALA A 44 0.97 1.77 -16.31
CA ALA A 44 1.88 1.59 -15.17
C ALA A 44 2.68 2.84 -14.80
N ASP A 45 2.32 4.01 -15.33
CA ASP A 45 2.94 5.29 -14.98
C ASP A 45 2.85 5.55 -13.47
N GLY A 46 3.98 5.92 -12.84
CA GLY A 46 4.12 6.12 -11.40
C GLY A 46 4.90 5.01 -10.69
N VAL A 47 4.41 4.61 -9.52
CA VAL A 47 5.06 3.66 -8.61
C VAL A 47 4.25 2.37 -8.54
N THR A 48 4.88 1.24 -8.82
CA THR A 48 4.31 -0.10 -8.65
C THR A 48 5.00 -0.80 -7.49
N VAL A 49 4.22 -1.34 -6.55
CA VAL A 49 4.71 -2.25 -5.51
C VAL A 49 4.42 -3.69 -5.90
N THR A 50 5.46 -4.52 -5.88
CA THR A 50 5.33 -5.96 -6.10
C THR A 50 5.04 -6.64 -4.77
N VAL A 51 3.89 -7.32 -4.69
CA VAL A 51 3.40 -8.00 -3.50
C VAL A 51 3.36 -9.51 -3.76
N PRO A 52 4.15 -10.31 -3.04
CA PRO A 52 4.04 -11.77 -3.11
C PRO A 52 2.65 -12.21 -2.65
N LEU A 53 2.04 -13.15 -3.38
CA LEU A 53 0.71 -13.67 -3.06
C LEU A 53 0.62 -14.13 -1.60
N ALA A 54 1.63 -14.86 -1.12
CA ALA A 54 1.66 -15.39 0.25
C ALA A 54 1.67 -14.29 1.33
N ALA A 55 2.19 -13.09 1.02
CA ALA A 55 2.25 -11.97 1.95
C ALA A 55 1.06 -11.00 1.84
N LEU A 56 0.22 -11.15 0.81
CA LEU A 56 -0.86 -10.21 0.47
C LEU A 56 -1.84 -9.97 1.62
N ASN A 57 -2.10 -10.96 2.48
CA ASN A 57 -3.01 -10.82 3.62
C ASN A 57 -2.49 -9.88 4.70
N GLN A 58 -1.17 -9.64 4.76
CA GLN A 58 -0.50 -8.78 5.73
C GLN A 58 -0.37 -7.33 5.25
N VAL A 59 -0.57 -7.08 3.94
CA VAL A 59 -0.42 -5.76 3.33
C VAL A 59 -1.67 -4.92 3.56
N GLU A 60 -1.52 -3.72 4.09
CA GLU A 60 -2.62 -2.77 4.26
C GLU A 60 -2.47 -1.53 3.36
N GLY A 61 -3.51 -1.19 2.60
CA GLY A 61 -3.44 -0.13 1.58
C GLY A 61 -3.21 1.29 2.12
N HIS A 62 -3.45 1.52 3.41
CA HIS A 62 -3.39 2.86 4.00
C HIS A 62 -1.96 3.41 4.12
N ASP A 63 -0.96 2.53 4.24
CA ASP A 63 0.45 2.93 4.30
C ASP A 63 0.93 3.40 2.94
N PHE A 64 0.59 2.67 1.88
CA PHE A 64 0.93 3.03 0.50
C PHE A 64 0.29 4.35 0.05
N ALA A 65 -0.80 4.77 0.70
CA ALA A 65 -1.40 6.07 0.45
C ALA A 65 -0.44 7.23 0.76
N TRP A 66 0.59 7.03 1.59
CA TRP A 66 1.62 8.05 1.88
C TRP A 66 2.63 8.25 0.74
N GLN A 67 2.69 7.30 -0.19
CA GLN A 67 3.61 7.29 -1.32
C GLN A 67 5.10 7.33 -0.90
N VAL A 68 5.99 7.06 -1.85
CA VAL A 68 7.43 7.23 -1.65
C VAL A 68 7.79 8.69 -1.32
N PRO A 69 8.86 8.95 -0.56
CA PRO A 69 9.17 10.31 -0.10
C PRO A 69 9.32 11.33 -1.24
N GLY A 70 9.93 10.94 -2.36
CA GLY A 70 10.18 11.81 -3.51
C GLY A 70 8.92 12.31 -4.23
N LEU A 71 7.78 11.61 -4.10
CA LEU A 71 6.51 12.01 -4.71
C LEU A 71 5.51 12.58 -3.69
N ARG A 72 5.86 12.60 -2.40
CA ARG A 72 4.92 12.91 -1.32
C ARG A 72 4.48 14.37 -1.33
N GLU A 73 5.38 15.31 -1.60
CA GLU A 73 5.01 16.73 -1.75
C GLU A 73 4.04 16.94 -2.93
N GLU A 74 4.29 16.27 -4.06
CA GLU A 74 3.43 16.34 -5.23
C GLU A 74 2.05 15.75 -4.94
N LEU A 75 2.01 14.58 -4.30
CA LEU A 75 0.78 13.92 -3.85
C LEU A 75 -0.06 14.84 -2.95
N VAL A 76 0.54 15.39 -1.89
CA VAL A 76 -0.18 16.27 -0.95
C VAL A 76 -0.64 17.55 -1.64
N THR A 77 0.19 18.14 -2.49
CA THR A 77 -0.18 19.30 -3.30
C THR A 77 -1.37 18.99 -4.21
N ALA A 78 -1.35 17.84 -4.88
CA ALA A 78 -2.43 17.38 -5.75
C ALA A 78 -3.72 17.15 -4.95
N LEU A 79 -3.64 16.49 -3.78
CA LEU A 79 -4.77 16.29 -2.87
C LEU A 79 -5.42 17.63 -2.47
N ILE A 80 -4.62 18.64 -2.08
CA ILE A 80 -5.15 19.98 -1.76
C ILE A 80 -5.87 20.59 -2.97
N LYS A 81 -5.36 20.37 -4.18
CA LYS A 81 -5.99 20.84 -5.43
C LYS A 81 -7.29 20.12 -5.75
N THR A 82 -7.50 18.89 -5.30
CA THR A 82 -8.76 18.15 -5.53
C THR A 82 -9.90 18.58 -4.61
N LEU A 83 -9.60 19.34 -3.54
CA LEU A 83 -10.60 19.85 -2.60
C LEU A 83 -11.65 20.78 -3.25
N PRO A 84 -12.87 20.85 -2.68
CA PRO A 84 -13.88 21.82 -3.08
C PRO A 84 -13.34 23.25 -3.13
N LYS A 85 -13.81 24.03 -4.11
CA LYS A 85 -13.33 25.41 -4.37
C LYS A 85 -13.28 26.30 -3.13
N ALA A 86 -14.25 26.16 -2.22
CA ALA A 86 -14.30 26.94 -0.97
C ALA A 86 -13.12 26.65 -0.03
N LEU A 87 -12.73 25.38 0.12
CA LEU A 87 -11.60 24.97 0.95
C LEU A 87 -10.28 25.28 0.26
N ARG A 88 -10.15 24.92 -1.02
CA ARG A 88 -8.93 25.12 -1.81
C ARG A 88 -8.47 26.58 -1.82
N ARG A 89 -9.39 27.56 -1.90
CA ARG A 89 -9.04 28.99 -1.87
C ARG A 89 -8.40 29.46 -0.56
N GLN A 90 -8.66 28.75 0.54
CA GLN A 90 -8.08 29.06 1.86
C GLN A 90 -6.70 28.42 2.05
N LEU A 91 -6.29 27.54 1.14
CA LEU A 91 -5.03 26.79 1.16
C LEU A 91 -4.15 27.18 -0.05
N VAL A 92 -4.17 28.45 -0.44
CA VAL A 92 -3.33 28.99 -1.53
C VAL A 92 -2.16 29.74 -0.90
N PRO A 93 -0.91 29.47 -1.31
CA PRO A 93 -0.48 28.50 -2.33
C PRO A 93 -0.46 27.04 -1.85
N ALA A 94 -1.06 26.13 -2.61
CA ALA A 94 -1.15 24.71 -2.23
C ALA A 94 0.22 24.04 -1.98
N PRO A 95 1.28 24.31 -2.78
CA PRO A 95 2.61 23.74 -2.52
C PRO A 95 3.22 24.20 -1.19
N ASP A 96 2.99 25.46 -0.80
CA ASP A 96 3.52 26.00 0.47
C ASP A 96 2.87 25.31 1.67
N HIS A 97 1.55 25.12 1.62
CA HIS A 97 0.83 24.37 2.66
C HIS A 97 1.19 22.89 2.67
N ALA A 98 1.42 22.28 1.51
CA ALA A 98 1.86 20.89 1.42
C ALA A 98 3.21 20.69 2.11
N ARG A 99 4.22 21.50 1.77
CA ARG A 99 5.54 21.45 2.42
C ARG A 99 5.46 21.66 3.92
N ALA A 100 4.82 22.75 4.34
CA ALA A 100 4.74 23.07 5.76
C ALA A 100 3.92 22.06 6.58
N ALA A 101 2.95 21.37 5.96
CA ALA A 101 2.28 20.24 6.60
C ALA A 101 3.22 19.04 6.74
N LEU A 102 3.93 18.68 5.65
CA LEU A 102 4.86 17.54 5.64
C LEU A 102 6.01 17.70 6.65
N ASP A 103 6.47 18.92 6.93
CA ASP A 103 7.48 19.20 7.98
C ASP A 103 7.05 18.73 9.39
N ASN A 104 5.75 18.52 9.61
CA ASN A 104 5.17 18.17 10.91
C ASN A 104 4.43 16.82 10.89
N LEU A 105 4.47 16.09 9.76
CA LEU A 105 3.80 14.79 9.62
C LEU A 105 4.81 13.65 9.72
N GLU A 106 4.42 12.60 10.44
CA GLU A 106 5.17 11.35 10.53
C GLU A 106 4.46 10.29 9.66
N PRO A 107 5.03 9.90 8.49
CA PRO A 107 4.43 8.90 7.62
C PRO A 107 4.18 7.56 8.33
N GLY A 108 3.05 6.91 8.03
CA GLY A 108 2.71 5.59 8.61
C GLY A 108 2.19 5.61 10.06
N SER A 109 2.23 6.76 10.76
CA SER A 109 1.68 6.86 12.11
C SER A 109 0.15 6.86 12.15
N GLU A 110 -0.49 7.39 11.10
CA GLU A 110 -1.94 7.43 10.90
C GLU A 110 -2.28 7.50 9.40
N PRO A 111 -3.54 7.32 8.97
CA PRO A 111 -3.91 7.47 7.57
C PRO A 111 -3.66 8.88 7.03
N LEU A 112 -3.02 8.99 5.85
CA LEU A 112 -2.58 10.27 5.26
C LEU A 112 -3.66 11.38 5.29
N LEU A 113 -4.88 11.08 4.86
CA LEU A 113 -5.95 12.09 4.77
C LEU A 113 -6.39 12.61 6.15
N ALA A 114 -6.28 11.78 7.19
CA ALA A 114 -6.57 12.18 8.57
C ALA A 114 -5.44 13.08 9.11
N ALA A 115 -4.19 12.63 8.95
CA ALA A 115 -2.99 13.38 9.30
C ALA A 115 -2.99 14.77 8.65
N LEU A 116 -3.22 14.81 7.33
CA LEU A 116 -3.22 16.03 6.54
C LEU A 116 -4.35 16.98 6.95
N GLY A 117 -5.57 16.47 7.13
CA GLY A 117 -6.70 17.28 7.58
C GLY A 117 -6.46 17.91 8.96
N ARG A 118 -5.91 17.13 9.89
CA ARG A 118 -5.51 17.58 11.23
C ARG A 118 -4.44 18.67 11.15
N GLU A 119 -3.40 18.44 10.38
CA GLU A 119 -2.24 19.33 10.30
C GLU A 119 -2.57 20.64 9.59
N LEU A 120 -3.29 20.59 8.46
CA LEU A 120 -3.79 21.79 7.78
C LEU A 120 -4.73 22.59 8.69
N GLY A 121 -5.59 21.92 9.46
CA GLY A 121 -6.46 22.57 10.44
C GLY A 121 -5.67 23.26 11.55
N ARG A 122 -4.59 22.65 12.04
CA ARG A 122 -3.69 23.24 13.04
C ARG A 122 -2.97 24.49 12.51
N MET A 123 -2.49 24.44 11.27
CA MET A 123 -1.72 25.53 10.67
C MET A 123 -2.58 26.72 10.22
N THR A 124 -3.79 26.46 9.74
CA THR A 124 -4.60 27.47 9.02
C THR A 124 -5.97 27.76 9.66
N GLY A 125 -6.41 26.92 10.60
CA GLY A 125 -7.78 26.94 11.15
C GLY A 125 -8.83 26.31 10.23
N VAL A 126 -8.48 25.93 8.99
CA VAL A 126 -9.40 25.34 8.01
C VAL A 126 -9.68 23.89 8.36
N GLN A 127 -10.91 23.59 8.76
CA GLN A 127 -11.35 22.22 8.96
C GLN A 127 -11.67 21.59 7.60
N VAL A 128 -10.94 20.52 7.24
CA VAL A 128 -11.16 19.76 6.02
C VAL A 128 -11.88 18.45 6.36
N PRO A 129 -13.18 18.32 6.05
CA PRO A 129 -13.91 17.08 6.26
C PRO A 129 -13.31 15.92 5.46
N ARG A 130 -13.36 14.70 6.00
CA ARG A 130 -12.82 13.50 5.33
C ARG A 130 -13.43 13.27 3.96
N ASP A 131 -14.73 13.53 3.81
CA ASP A 131 -15.50 13.41 2.58
C ASP A 131 -15.31 14.59 1.61
N ALA A 132 -14.46 15.57 1.94
CA ALA A 132 -14.06 16.63 1.01
C ALA A 132 -12.88 16.21 0.12
N TRP A 133 -12.05 15.27 0.57
CA TRP A 133 -10.94 14.73 -0.22
C TRP A 133 -11.46 13.98 -1.45
N ARG A 134 -10.79 14.14 -2.59
CA ARG A 134 -11.09 13.41 -3.84
C ARG A 134 -9.84 12.69 -4.36
N PRO A 135 -9.40 11.58 -3.73
CA PRO A 135 -8.26 10.80 -4.19
C PRO A 135 -8.47 10.19 -5.58
N ASP A 136 -9.73 9.95 -5.96
CA ASP A 136 -10.17 9.50 -7.29
C ASP A 136 -9.80 10.47 -8.42
N ARG A 137 -9.54 11.74 -8.09
CA ARG A 137 -9.14 12.79 -9.04
C ARG A 137 -7.64 13.04 -9.08
N LEU A 138 -6.85 12.25 -8.35
CA LEU A 138 -5.41 12.34 -8.43
C LEU A 138 -4.94 11.88 -9.81
N PRO A 139 -3.86 12.50 -10.33
CA PRO A 139 -3.11 11.92 -11.45
C PRO A 139 -2.78 10.45 -11.21
N ALA A 140 -2.80 9.64 -12.28
CA ALA A 140 -2.52 8.21 -12.21
C ALA A 140 -1.16 7.92 -11.55
N HIS A 141 -0.12 8.65 -11.95
CA HIS A 141 1.25 8.46 -11.46
C HIS A 141 1.45 8.75 -9.97
N LEU A 142 0.49 9.40 -9.29
CA LEU A 142 0.52 9.63 -7.84
C LEU A 142 -0.22 8.56 -7.05
N ARG A 143 -0.92 7.65 -7.73
CA ARG A 143 -1.60 6.50 -7.13
C ARG A 143 -0.72 5.28 -7.32
N MET A 144 -0.38 4.62 -6.22
CA MET A 144 0.49 3.46 -6.28
C MET A 144 -0.26 2.25 -6.85
N THR A 145 0.39 1.53 -7.75
CA THR A 145 -0.14 0.29 -8.34
C THR A 145 0.32 -0.91 -7.54
N PHE A 146 -0.60 -1.81 -7.19
CA PHE A 146 -0.29 -3.08 -6.54
C PHE A 146 -0.20 -4.18 -7.60
N GLN A 147 0.96 -4.81 -7.72
CA GLN A 147 1.17 -5.97 -8.58
C GLN A 147 1.36 -7.21 -7.72
N VAL A 148 0.40 -8.13 -7.76
CA VAL A 148 0.49 -9.39 -7.04
C VAL A 148 1.13 -10.47 -7.90
N VAL A 149 2.18 -11.11 -7.37
CA VAL A 149 2.94 -12.16 -8.07
C VAL A 149 2.89 -13.49 -7.33
N ASP A 150 3.04 -14.59 -8.07
CA ASP A 150 3.28 -15.92 -7.49
C ASP A 150 4.75 -16.14 -7.11
N ASP A 151 5.07 -17.32 -6.56
CA ASP A 151 6.43 -17.72 -6.15
C ASP A 151 7.44 -17.82 -7.31
N ARG A 152 6.98 -17.72 -8.57
CA ARG A 152 7.82 -17.71 -9.77
C ARG A 152 7.96 -16.30 -10.36
N GLY A 153 7.38 -15.29 -9.71
CA GLY A 153 7.32 -13.91 -10.19
C GLY A 153 6.29 -13.68 -11.30
N ALA A 154 5.38 -14.61 -11.57
CA ALA A 154 4.33 -14.40 -12.56
C ALA A 154 3.23 -13.51 -11.98
N VAL A 155 2.86 -12.46 -12.73
CA VAL A 155 1.81 -11.51 -12.32
C VAL A 155 0.44 -12.19 -12.36
N LEU A 156 -0.23 -12.24 -11.21
CA LEU A 156 -1.57 -12.81 -11.05
C LEU A 156 -2.67 -11.74 -11.18
N ALA A 157 -2.41 -10.55 -10.65
CA ALA A 157 -3.30 -9.40 -10.75
C ALA A 157 -2.53 -8.10 -10.52
N GLU A 158 -3.02 -7.02 -11.11
CA GLU A 158 -2.44 -5.69 -10.97
C GLU A 158 -3.56 -4.63 -10.93
N GLY A 159 -3.39 -3.59 -10.11
CA GLY A 159 -4.28 -2.43 -10.08
C GLY A 159 -4.03 -1.46 -8.93
N GLU A 160 -4.65 -0.28 -8.98
CA GLU A 160 -4.49 0.79 -7.98
C GLU A 160 -5.33 0.56 -6.70
N ASP A 161 -6.36 -0.30 -6.76
CA ASP A 161 -7.18 -0.68 -5.61
C ASP A 161 -6.78 -2.06 -5.08
N LEU A 162 -6.08 -2.07 -3.94
CA LEU A 162 -5.63 -3.30 -3.27
C LEU A 162 -6.79 -4.24 -2.89
N ALA A 163 -7.98 -3.72 -2.56
CA ALA A 163 -9.12 -4.54 -2.21
C ALA A 163 -9.67 -5.28 -3.45
N GLU A 164 -9.76 -4.59 -4.59
CA GLU A 164 -10.14 -5.20 -5.87
C GLU A 164 -9.09 -6.22 -6.35
N VAL A 165 -7.80 -5.88 -6.25
CA VAL A 165 -6.69 -6.79 -6.56
C VAL A 165 -6.78 -8.05 -5.68
N ARG A 166 -6.97 -7.89 -4.37
CA ARG A 166 -7.11 -9.00 -3.42
C ARG A 166 -8.33 -9.87 -3.71
N GLN A 167 -9.43 -9.27 -4.15
CA GLN A 167 -10.63 -10.02 -4.52
C GLN A 167 -10.36 -10.92 -5.74
N ARG A 168 -9.62 -10.43 -6.75
CA ARG A 168 -9.28 -11.19 -7.96
C ARG A 168 -8.41 -12.42 -7.69
N VAL A 169 -7.47 -12.33 -6.75
CA VAL A 169 -6.54 -13.43 -6.41
C VAL A 169 -6.96 -14.24 -5.19
N ARG A 170 -8.16 -14.00 -4.65
CA ARG A 170 -8.64 -14.65 -3.41
C ARG A 170 -8.61 -16.19 -3.47
N PRO A 171 -9.00 -16.86 -4.58
CA PRO A 171 -8.90 -18.32 -4.67
C PRO A 171 -7.45 -18.81 -4.52
N GLN A 172 -6.51 -18.21 -5.25
CA GLN A 172 -5.09 -18.55 -5.23
C GLN A 172 -4.49 -18.27 -3.85
N LEU A 173 -4.83 -17.12 -3.25
CA LEU A 173 -4.37 -16.75 -1.91
C LEU A 173 -4.78 -17.82 -0.88
N ARG A 174 -6.02 -18.33 -0.95
CA ARG A 174 -6.49 -19.37 -0.03
C ARG A 174 -5.71 -20.66 -0.21
N GLU A 175 -5.52 -21.11 -1.45
CA GLU A 175 -4.76 -22.33 -1.76
C GLU A 175 -3.32 -22.21 -1.25
N THR A 176 -2.65 -21.08 -1.50
CA THR A 176 -1.29 -20.82 -1.00
C THR A 176 -1.23 -20.82 0.52
N LEU A 177 -2.17 -20.14 1.20
CA LEU A 177 -2.17 -20.09 2.67
C LEU A 177 -2.50 -21.45 3.31
N SER A 178 -3.39 -22.24 2.71
CA SER A 178 -3.68 -23.61 3.14
C SER A 178 -2.43 -24.48 3.03
N ALA A 179 -1.75 -24.49 1.88
CA ALA A 179 -0.51 -25.25 1.68
C ALA A 179 0.60 -24.87 2.68
N LEU A 180 0.67 -23.60 3.08
CA LEU A 180 1.61 -23.14 4.12
C LEU A 180 1.23 -23.57 5.54
N ALA A 181 -0.03 -23.95 5.75
CA ALA A 181 -0.59 -24.39 7.02
C ALA A 181 -0.86 -25.90 7.09
N ASP A 182 -0.39 -26.70 6.11
CA ASP A 182 -0.58 -28.16 6.05
C ASP A 182 -0.22 -28.89 7.37
N ASP A 183 0.74 -28.37 8.15
CA ASP A 183 1.12 -28.97 9.44
C ASP A 183 0.13 -28.70 10.59
N LEU A 184 -0.79 -27.75 10.40
CA LEU A 184 -1.85 -27.38 11.32
C LEU A 184 -3.19 -27.98 10.94
N GLU A 185 -3.36 -28.38 9.67
CA GLU A 185 -4.63 -28.87 9.15
C GLU A 185 -4.93 -30.28 9.69
N ARG A 186 -6.12 -30.43 10.30
CA ARG A 186 -6.63 -31.68 10.85
C ARG A 186 -8.11 -31.75 10.51
N HIS A 187 -8.63 -32.93 10.19
CA HIS A 187 -10.06 -33.13 9.92
C HIS A 187 -10.66 -34.17 10.86
N GLY A 188 -11.98 -34.26 10.91
CA GLY A 188 -12.67 -35.31 11.64
C GLY A 188 -12.58 -35.16 13.17
N ILE A 189 -12.32 -33.95 13.67
CA ILE A 189 -12.23 -33.70 15.10
C ILE A 189 -13.66 -33.67 15.66
N GLN A 190 -14.05 -34.75 16.34
CA GLN A 190 -15.36 -34.86 17.00
C GLN A 190 -15.28 -34.54 18.50
N THR A 191 -14.07 -34.52 19.06
CA THR A 191 -13.83 -34.21 20.47
C THR A 191 -12.67 -33.23 20.57
N TRP A 192 -12.77 -32.23 21.45
CA TRP A 192 -11.73 -31.21 21.58
C TRP A 192 -10.42 -31.79 22.12
N ASP A 193 -9.48 -32.11 21.22
CA ASP A 193 -8.12 -32.57 21.54
C ASP A 193 -7.02 -31.60 21.06
N LEU A 194 -7.42 -30.45 20.51
CA LEU A 194 -6.54 -29.46 19.89
C LEU A 194 -5.70 -28.65 20.90
N GLY A 195 -6.04 -28.73 22.18
CA GLY A 195 -5.43 -27.88 23.21
C GLY A 195 -5.76 -26.40 23.01
N ALA A 196 -4.77 -25.53 23.19
CA ALA A 196 -4.90 -24.10 22.93
C ALA A 196 -4.39 -23.78 21.52
N LEU A 197 -5.27 -23.29 20.65
CA LEU A 197 -4.90 -22.88 19.30
C LEU A 197 -4.09 -21.57 19.36
N PRO A 198 -2.95 -21.48 18.65
CA PRO A 198 -2.20 -20.24 18.55
C PRO A 198 -3.02 -19.20 17.77
N ARG A 199 -2.92 -17.92 18.15
CA ARG A 199 -3.62 -16.83 17.43
C ARG A 199 -3.11 -16.64 16.01
N SER A 200 -1.83 -16.87 15.80
CA SER A 200 -1.17 -16.85 14.50
C SER A 200 0.05 -17.74 14.54
N ARG A 201 0.54 -18.13 13.36
CA ARG A 201 1.90 -18.64 13.17
C ARG A 201 2.59 -17.85 12.08
N GLN A 202 3.89 -17.64 12.26
CA GLN A 202 4.74 -17.07 11.24
C GLN A 202 5.54 -18.20 10.59
N ARG A 203 5.63 -18.16 9.25
CA ARG A 203 6.48 -19.05 8.46
C ARG A 203 7.30 -18.23 7.48
N GLN A 204 8.54 -18.64 7.27
CA GLN A 204 9.33 -18.06 6.20
C GLN A 204 8.93 -18.73 4.88
N HIS A 205 8.55 -17.94 3.88
CA HIS A 205 8.21 -18.40 2.54
C HIS A 205 8.75 -17.41 1.52
N ASP A 206 9.55 -17.90 0.58
CA ASP A 206 10.18 -17.10 -0.48
C ASP A 206 10.89 -15.82 0.01
N GLY A 207 11.58 -15.90 1.16
CA GLY A 207 12.27 -14.75 1.76
C GLY A 207 11.38 -13.81 2.59
N TYR A 208 10.06 -14.00 2.58
CA TYR A 208 9.10 -13.23 3.37
C TYR A 208 8.69 -13.96 4.64
N LEU A 209 8.41 -13.21 5.70
CA LEU A 209 7.78 -13.74 6.89
C LEU A 209 6.26 -13.69 6.69
N VAL A 210 5.65 -14.84 6.41
CA VAL A 210 4.22 -15.00 6.16
C VAL A 210 3.49 -15.34 7.44
N GLN A 211 2.44 -14.60 7.75
CA GLN A 211 1.57 -14.89 8.88
C GLN A 211 0.31 -15.63 8.44
N VAL A 212 0.11 -16.81 9.03
CA VAL A 212 -1.10 -17.64 8.87
C VAL A 212 -1.91 -17.66 10.17
N PHE A 213 -3.23 -17.78 10.04
CA PHE A 213 -4.17 -17.76 11.17
C PHE A 213 -4.95 -19.09 11.16
N PRO A 214 -4.80 -19.93 12.21
CA PRO A 214 -5.63 -21.12 12.35
C PRO A 214 -7.10 -20.72 12.50
N ALA A 215 -7.99 -21.49 11.89
CA ALA A 215 -9.44 -21.34 12.01
C ALA A 215 -10.06 -22.71 12.20
N LEU A 216 -11.22 -22.75 12.87
CA LEU A 216 -12.05 -23.94 12.94
C LEU A 216 -13.18 -23.84 11.94
N VAL A 217 -13.40 -24.90 11.18
CA VAL A 217 -14.45 -25.03 10.19
C VAL A 217 -15.38 -26.15 10.60
N ASP A 218 -16.67 -25.84 10.72
CA ASP A 218 -17.71 -26.84 10.98
C ASP A 218 -17.94 -27.68 9.72
N GLU A 219 -17.73 -28.99 9.82
CA GLU A 219 -17.98 -29.99 8.77
C GLU A 219 -19.30 -30.75 9.00
N GLY A 220 -20.11 -30.34 9.97
CA GLY A 220 -21.39 -30.95 10.34
C GLY A 220 -21.24 -31.93 11.51
N ASP A 221 -20.74 -33.14 11.23
CA ASP A 221 -20.52 -34.19 12.25
C ASP A 221 -19.12 -34.13 12.88
N SER A 222 -18.27 -33.20 12.42
CA SER A 222 -16.90 -32.97 12.87
C SER A 222 -16.47 -31.53 12.66
N VAL A 223 -15.28 -31.19 13.16
CA VAL A 223 -14.60 -29.93 12.93
C VAL A 223 -13.25 -30.20 12.23
N ALA A 224 -12.84 -29.26 11.37
CA ALA A 224 -11.48 -29.14 10.85
C ALA A 224 -10.79 -27.88 11.37
#